data_AF-X1VKQ8-F1
#
_entry.id   AF-X1VKQ8-F1
#
_cell.length_a   1.000
_cell.length_b   1.000
_cell.length_c   1.000
_cell.angle_alpha   90.00
_cell.angle_beta   90.00
_cell.angle_gamma   90.00
#
_symmetry.space_group_name_H-M   'P 1'
#
loop_
_entity.id
_entity.type
_entity.pdbx_description
1 polymer ?
#
loop_
_entity_poly.entity_id
_entity_poly.type
_entity_poly.pdbx_seq_one_letter_code
_entity_poly.pdbx_strand_id
1 'polypeptide(L)' 'KHQFNGEHYWEIGKDEYNLQEIMGKIRNANFKLKKTCRIFEMPWHRFFVLEKYQGG' A
#
# COMPACT_ATOMS: atom_id res chain seq x y z
N LYS A 1 -13.07 18.49 -0.48
CA LYS A 1 -12.58 18.07 -1.82
C LYS A 1 -11.20 17.47 -1.64
N HIS A 2 -10.97 16.22 -2.03
CA HIS A 2 -9.67 15.57 -1.91
C HIS A 2 -8.79 16.00 -3.10
N GLN A 3 -7.69 16.73 -2.84
CA GLN A 3 -6.66 17.00 -3.84
C GLN A 3 -5.69 15.82 -3.85
N PHE A 4 -5.54 15.18 -5.00
CA PHE A 4 -4.62 14.07 -5.18
C PHE A 4 -3.17 14.57 -5.02
N ASN A 5 -2.48 14.11 -3.98
CA ASN A 5 -1.08 14.45 -3.67
C ASN A 5 -0.11 13.27 -3.95
N GLY A 6 -0.57 12.26 -4.67
CA GLY A 6 0.20 11.02 -4.92
C GLY A 6 0.06 9.97 -3.82
N GLU A 7 -0.59 10.29 -2.70
CA GLU A 7 -0.87 9.35 -1.62
C GLU A 7 -2.22 8.67 -1.87
N HIS A 8 -2.26 7.36 -1.64
CA HIS A 8 -3.48 6.56 -1.75
C HIS A 8 -3.77 5.95 -0.39
N TYR A 9 -4.95 6.26 0.14
CA TYR A 9 -5.42 5.80 1.45
C TYR A 9 -6.59 4.85 1.29
N TRP A 10 -6.60 3.76 2.05
CA TRP A 10 -7.69 2.79 2.09
C TRP A 10 -7.95 2.40 3.54
N GLU A 11 -9.19 2.47 4.01
CA GLU A 11 -9.62 1.82 5.25
C GLU A 11 -10.23 0.46 4.88
N ILE A 12 -9.57 -0.62 5.29
CA ILE A 12 -10.03 -1.98 5.02
C ILE A 12 -10.75 -2.50 6.26
N GLY A 13 -12.05 -2.76 6.14
CA GLY A 13 -12.92 -3.23 7.23
C GLY A 13 -13.67 -4.53 6.94
N LYS A 14 -13.16 -5.38 6.03
CA LYS A 14 -13.81 -6.66 5.68
C LYS A 14 -12.76 -7.75 5.51
N ASP A 15 -13.03 -8.91 6.09
CA ASP A 15 -12.18 -10.09 6.36
C ASP A 15 -11.34 -10.71 5.22
N GLU A 16 -11.06 -10.02 4.11
CA GLU A 16 -10.49 -10.68 2.91
C GLU A 16 -9.27 -10.01 2.26
N TYR A 17 -8.66 -8.98 2.84
CA TYR A 17 -7.42 -8.42 2.26
C TYR A 17 -6.21 -8.66 3.15
N ASN A 18 -5.75 -9.90 3.18
CA ASN A 18 -4.51 -10.24 3.87
C ASN A 18 -3.32 -9.48 3.23
N LEU A 19 -2.27 -9.23 4.03
CA LEU A 19 -1.10 -8.47 3.59
C LEU A 19 -0.45 -9.04 2.32
N GLN A 20 -0.48 -10.37 2.15
CA GLN A 20 0.13 -11.04 1.01
C GLN A 20 -0.62 -10.72 -0.29
N GLU A 21 -1.94 -10.67 -0.26
CA GLU A 21 -2.75 -10.28 -1.43
C GLU A 21 -2.46 -8.85 -1.85
N ILE A 22 -2.39 -7.92 -0.88
CA ILE A 22 -2.04 -6.52 -1.16
C ILE A 22 -0.65 -6.43 -1.78
N MET A 23 0.33 -7.14 -1.24
CA MET A 23 1.68 -7.20 -1.79
C MET A 23 1.72 -7.81 -3.20
N GLY A 24 0.90 -8.82 -3.47
CA GLY A 24 0.72 -9.41 -4.79
C GLY A 24 0.15 -8.42 -5.79
N LYS A 25 -0.91 -7.69 -5.43
CA LYS A 25 -1.52 -6.64 -6.27
C LYS A 25 -0.53 -5.51 -6.57
N ILE A 26 0.23 -5.06 -5.57
CA ILE A 26 1.29 -4.05 -5.75
C ILE A 26 2.32 -4.52 -6.78
N ARG A 27 2.79 -5.77 -6.67
CA ARG A 27 3.76 -6.34 -7.63
C ARG A 27 3.17 -6.44 -9.03
N ASN A 28 1.95 -6.95 -9.16
CA ASN A 28 1.24 -7.09 -10.45
C ASN A 28 0.98 -5.73 -11.13
N ALA A 29 0.86 -4.66 -10.34
CA ALA A 29 0.73 -3.30 -10.85
C ALA A 29 2.07 -2.67 -11.26
N ASN A 30 3.15 -3.44 -11.40
CA ASN A 30 4.50 -2.99 -11.74
C ASN A 30 5.07 -1.98 -10.73
N PHE A 31 4.79 -2.18 -9.45
CA PHE A 31 5.45 -1.44 -8.37
C PHE A 31 6.40 -2.34 -7.58
N LYS A 32 7.54 -1.77 -7.22
CA LYS A 32 8.49 -2.35 -6.27
C LYS A 32 8.19 -1.80 -4.89
N LEU A 33 7.98 -2.70 -3.93
CA LEU A 33 7.83 -2.32 -2.53
C LEU A 33 9.21 -1.94 -1.94
N LYS A 34 9.36 -0.70 -1.48
CA LYS A 34 10.61 -0.19 -0.87
C LYS A 34 10.58 -0.32 0.65
N LYS A 35 9.46 0.02 1.28
CA LYS A 35 9.29 0.00 2.74
C LYS A 35 7.83 -0.22 3.10
N THR A 36 7.59 -0.87 4.24
CA THR A 36 6.29 -0.79 4.92
C THR A 36 6.50 -0.27 6.34
N CYS A 37 5.52 0.47 6.85
CA CYS A 37 5.51 0.96 8.21
C CYS A 37 4.16 0.65 8.85
N ARG A 38 4.17 0.06 10.05
CA ARG A 38 2.98 -0.05 10.89
C ARG A 38 3.15 0.97 12.00
N ILE A 39 2.23 1.91 12.13
CA ILE A 39 2.29 2.91 13.19
C ILE A 39 1.87 2.23 14.49
N PHE A 40 2.71 2.35 15.53
CA PHE A 40 2.47 1.74 16.83
C PHE A 40 1.16 2.23 17.46
N GLU A 41 0.93 3.54 17.39
CA GLU A 41 -0.26 4.22 17.93
C GLU A 41 -1.56 3.88 17.16
N MET A 42 -1.43 3.43 15.91
CA MET A 42 -2.55 3.10 15.02
C MET A 42 -2.31 1.73 14.37
N PRO A 43 -2.44 0.63 15.13
CA PRO A 43 -2.04 -0.71 14.68
C PRO A 43 -2.85 -1.23 13.48
N TRP A 44 -4.00 -0.62 13.20
CA TRP A 44 -4.84 -0.90 12.03
C TRP A 44 -4.33 -0.26 10.75
N HIS A 45 -3.39 0.70 10.85
CA HIS A 45 -2.82 1.41 9.73
C HIS A 45 -1.47 0.82 9.34
N ARG A 46 -1.32 0.59 8.03
CA ARG A 46 -0.05 0.20 7.41
C ARG A 46 0.19 1.06 6.18
N PHE A 47 1.39 1.64 6.13
CA PHE A 47 1.86 2.44 5.01
C PHE A 47 2.77 1.61 4.12
N PHE A 48 2.69 1.85 2.82
CA PHE A 48 3.54 1.24 1.80
C PHE A 48 4.25 2.35 1.01
N VAL A 49 5.59 2.30 0.99
CA VAL A 49 6.40 3.14 0.11
C VAL A 49 6.70 2.32 -1.14
N LEU A 50 6.16 2.78 -2.26
CA LEU A 50 6.26 2.10 -3.55
C LEU A 50 7.12 2.91 -4.51
N GLU A 51 7.92 2.21 -5.30
CA GLU A 51 8.66 2.76 -6.42
C GLU A 51 8.07 2.16 -7.69
N LYS A 52 7.70 3.00 -8.66
CA LYS A 52 7.27 2.51 -9.96
C LYS A 52 8.44 1.73 -10.57
N TYR A 53 8.21 0.47 -10.94
CA TYR A 53 9.23 -0.32 -11.60
C TYR A 53 9.52 0.31 -12.96
N GLN A 54 10.62 1.04 -13.06
CA GLN A 54 11.14 1.53 -14.34
C GLN A 54 11.96 0.41 -14.96
N GLY A 55 11.29 -0.47 -15.69
CA GLY A 55 11.94 -1.49 -16.50
C GLY A 55 11.14 -1.75 -17.76
N GLY A 56 11.68 -1.26 -18.89
CA GLY A 56 11.26 -1.58 -20.26
C GLY A 56 10.16 -0.70 -20.82
#